data_AF-A0A4U0VM00-F1
#
_entry.id   AF-A0A4U0VM00-F1
#
_cell.length_a   1.000
_cell.length_b   1.000
_cell.length_c   1.000
_cell.angle_alpha   90.00
_cell.angle_beta   90.00
_cell.angle_gamma   90.00
#
_symmetry.space_group_name_H-M   'P 1'
#
loop_
_entity.id
_entity.type
_entity.pdbx_description
1 polymer ?
#
loop_
_entity_poly.entity_id
_entity_poly.type
_entity_poly.pdbx_seq_one_letter_code
_entity_poly.pdbx_strand_id
1 'polypeptide(L)'
;MVRAARSRLSPEQSVSVKIRIHKDLDQTIRWVKEVEAAGMTFITVLGRLRSQRSSTAPDYAAIKELRKHISVPLVANGDAYILAGVHRIAELTDADGVMAARGILENPTLFAGYYITPAEAVRRFLGYAIRCPISLPLVLHHISEMTARMDGMGKRERRRLMECRDLVELIDYVEEKWGLDEGRVELDDVGG
;
A
#
# COMPACT_ATOMS: atom_id res chain seq x y z
N MET A 1 -2.78 -26.04 1.14
CA MET A 1 -2.50 -24.98 0.14
C MET A 1 -1.01 -24.64 0.07
N VAL A 2 -0.37 -24.15 1.15
CA VAL A 2 1.06 -23.74 1.14
C VAL A 2 1.99 -24.84 0.64
N ARG A 3 1.91 -26.06 1.19
CA ARG A 3 2.72 -27.20 0.72
C ARG A 3 2.58 -27.47 -0.78
N ALA A 4 1.36 -27.34 -1.30
CA ALA A 4 1.05 -27.58 -2.71
C ALA A 4 1.55 -26.43 -3.61
N ALA A 5 1.60 -25.19 -3.11
CA ALA A 5 2.25 -24.09 -3.81
C ALA A 5 3.77 -24.28 -3.79
N ARG A 6 4.34 -24.61 -2.62
CA ARG A 6 5.77 -24.81 -2.43
C ARG A 6 6.32 -25.92 -3.32
N SER A 7 5.59 -27.02 -3.50
CA SER A 7 6.02 -28.15 -4.33
C SER A 7 6.04 -27.87 -5.84
N ARG A 8 5.50 -26.73 -6.28
CA ARG A 8 5.42 -26.34 -7.70
C ARG A 8 6.38 -25.22 -8.08
N LEU A 9 7.13 -24.70 -7.11
CA LEU A 9 7.97 -23.51 -7.26
C LEU A 9 9.42 -23.86 -6.91
N SER A 10 10.37 -23.28 -7.63
CA SER A 10 11.80 -23.51 -7.38
C SER A 10 12.23 -22.96 -6.01
N PRO A 11 13.34 -23.43 -5.41
CA PRO A 11 13.80 -22.96 -4.10
C PRO A 11 13.99 -21.44 -3.99
N GLU A 12 14.33 -20.79 -5.10
CA GLU A 12 14.57 -19.34 -5.18
C GLU A 12 13.26 -18.52 -5.18
N GLN A 13 12.13 -19.14 -5.52
CA GLN A 13 10.82 -18.48 -5.55
C GLN A 13 10.17 -18.50 -4.16
N SER A 14 9.69 -17.36 -3.67
CA SER A 14 9.06 -17.25 -2.35
C SER A 14 7.60 -17.70 -2.32
N VAL A 15 7.18 -18.32 -1.21
CA VAL A 15 5.76 -18.54 -0.87
C VAL A 15 5.42 -17.79 0.41
N SER A 16 4.75 -16.66 0.29
CA SER A 16 4.36 -15.84 1.43
C SER A 16 2.94 -16.13 1.90
N VAL A 17 2.65 -15.89 3.18
CA VAL A 17 1.30 -15.98 3.73
C VAL A 17 0.91 -14.69 4.44
N LYS A 18 -0.30 -14.19 4.20
CA LYS A 18 -0.83 -13.01 4.91
C LYS A 18 -2.05 -13.39 5.74
N ILE A 19 -2.05 -13.03 7.03
CA ILE A 19 -3.13 -13.34 7.95
C ILE A 19 -3.63 -12.16 8.77
N ARG A 20 -4.77 -12.39 9.42
CA ARG A 20 -5.28 -11.66 10.57
C ARG A 20 -5.15 -12.57 11.80
N ILE A 21 -5.00 -11.98 12.98
CA ILE A 21 -4.96 -12.72 14.24
C ILE A 21 -6.34 -13.29 14.62
N HIS A 22 -6.36 -14.40 15.34
CA HIS A 22 -7.56 -14.95 15.98
C HIS A 22 -7.83 -14.27 17.32
N LYS A 23 -9.03 -14.47 17.87
CA LYS A 23 -9.39 -13.97 19.20
C LYS A 23 -8.54 -14.65 20.29
N ASP A 24 -8.34 -15.95 20.15
CA ASP A 24 -7.35 -16.71 20.92
C ASP A 24 -6.02 -16.68 20.18
N LEU A 25 -4.99 -16.08 20.79
CA LEU A 25 -3.68 -15.95 20.16
C LEU A 25 -2.99 -17.32 20.02
N ASP A 26 -3.24 -18.28 20.93
CA ASP A 26 -2.68 -19.62 20.86
C ASP A 26 -3.16 -20.38 19.61
N GLN A 27 -4.41 -20.13 19.19
CA GLN A 27 -4.90 -20.62 17.92
C GLN A 27 -4.08 -20.07 16.74
N THR A 28 -3.70 -18.79 16.79
CA THR A 28 -2.84 -18.19 15.76
C THR A 28 -1.45 -18.80 15.79
N ILE A 29 -0.86 -19.00 16.97
CA ILE A 29 0.46 -19.62 17.13
C ILE A 29 0.48 -21.04 16.55
N ARG A 30 -0.50 -21.89 16.90
CA ARG A 30 -0.60 -23.26 16.35
C ARG A 30 -0.69 -23.24 14.83
N TRP A 31 -1.56 -22.40 14.29
CA TRP A 31 -1.76 -22.28 12.85
C TRP A 31 -0.48 -21.83 12.12
N VAL A 32 0.22 -20.83 12.66
CA VAL A 32 1.45 -20.33 12.02
C VAL A 32 2.54 -21.40 11.99
N LYS A 33 2.69 -22.20 13.05
CA LYS A 33 3.66 -23.32 13.07
C LYS A 33 3.35 -24.37 12.00
N GLU A 34 2.07 -24.72 11.81
CA GLU A 34 1.66 -25.66 10.75
C GLU A 34 1.98 -25.12 9.35
N VAL A 35 1.77 -23.82 9.15
CA VAL A 35 2.00 -23.14 7.88
C VAL A 35 3.49 -22.97 7.58
N GLU A 36 4.29 -22.67 8.59
CA GLU A 36 5.75 -22.64 8.51
C GLU A 36 6.30 -24.03 8.13
N ALA A 37 5.84 -25.10 8.80
CA ALA A 37 6.18 -26.48 8.47
C ALA A 37 5.68 -26.93 7.08
N ALA A 38 4.75 -26.19 6.47
CA ALA A 38 4.31 -26.42 5.10
C ALA A 38 5.22 -25.76 4.04
N GLY A 39 6.25 -25.02 4.43
CA GLY A 39 7.25 -24.43 3.54
C GLY A 39 6.98 -22.97 3.14
N MET A 40 6.33 -22.20 4.02
CA MET A 40 6.23 -20.74 3.88
C MET A 40 7.60 -20.07 3.98
N THR A 41 7.85 -19.06 3.16
CA THR A 41 9.12 -18.30 3.12
C THR A 41 9.09 -17.09 4.03
N PHE A 42 7.96 -16.41 4.17
CA PHE A 42 7.75 -15.33 5.14
C PHE A 42 6.25 -15.14 5.42
N ILE A 43 5.92 -14.47 6.53
CA ILE A 43 4.55 -14.21 6.94
C ILE A 43 4.28 -12.72 7.11
N THR A 44 3.10 -12.26 6.68
CA THR A 44 2.59 -10.93 7.02
C THR A 44 1.43 -11.05 8.00
N VAL A 45 1.53 -10.40 9.16
CA VAL A 45 0.51 -10.43 10.21
C VAL A 45 -0.16 -9.07 10.34
N LEU A 46 -1.47 -9.03 10.10
CA LEU A 46 -2.31 -7.90 10.49
C LEU A 46 -2.84 -8.12 11.91
N GLY A 47 -2.47 -7.24 12.83
CA GLY A 47 -2.88 -7.26 14.25
C GLY A 47 -4.36 -6.93 14.47
N ARG A 48 -5.26 -7.37 13.60
CA ARG A 48 -6.70 -7.19 13.74
C ARG A 48 -7.41 -8.52 13.56
N LEU A 49 -8.50 -8.72 14.27
CA LEU A 49 -9.44 -9.81 14.06
C LEU A 49 -10.14 -9.68 12.71
N ARG A 50 -10.65 -10.78 12.19
CA ARG A 50 -11.52 -10.77 10.99
C ARG A 50 -12.75 -9.87 11.17
N SER A 51 -13.32 -9.83 12.37
CA SER A 51 -14.51 -9.04 12.71
C SER A 51 -14.24 -7.55 12.96
N GLN A 52 -12.99 -7.16 13.17
CA GLN A 52 -12.63 -5.76 13.44
C GLN A 52 -12.62 -4.93 12.15
N ARG A 53 -13.12 -3.69 12.27
CA ARG A 53 -13.07 -2.69 11.20
C ARG A 53 -11.68 -2.10 11.09
N SER A 54 -11.40 -1.45 9.96
CA SER A 54 -10.13 -0.75 9.73
C SER A 54 -9.90 0.47 10.63
N SER A 55 -10.95 0.95 11.30
CA SER A 55 -10.89 2.01 12.32
C SER A 55 -10.46 1.52 13.70
N THR A 56 -10.52 0.22 13.96
CA THR A 56 -9.99 -0.36 15.21
C THR A 56 -8.47 -0.37 15.14
N ALA A 57 -7.76 0.11 16.16
CA ALA A 57 -6.30 0.07 16.17
C ALA A 57 -5.77 -1.37 16.06
N PRO A 58 -4.66 -1.64 15.34
CA PRO A 58 -4.02 -2.94 15.35
C PRO A 58 -3.40 -3.24 16.72
N ASP A 59 -3.51 -4.48 17.14
CA ASP A 59 -2.83 -5.03 18.31
C ASP A 59 -1.38 -5.40 17.94
N TYR A 60 -0.47 -4.44 18.13
CA TYR A 60 0.96 -4.65 17.93
C TYR A 60 1.58 -5.56 18.99
N ALA A 61 1.01 -5.64 20.20
CA ALA A 61 1.50 -6.53 21.24
C ALA A 61 1.25 -8.00 20.87
N ALA A 62 0.11 -8.31 20.27
CA ALA A 62 -0.16 -9.64 19.72
C ALA A 62 0.84 -10.02 18.61
N ILE A 63 1.21 -9.08 17.73
CA ILE A 63 2.25 -9.34 16.71
C ILE A 63 3.60 -9.60 17.37
N LYS A 64 3.98 -8.81 18.39
CA LYS A 64 5.22 -8.99 19.15
C LYS A 64 5.26 -10.35 19.85
N GLU A 65 4.13 -10.81 20.39
CA GLU A 65 4.04 -12.13 21.00
C GLU A 65 4.20 -13.23 19.95
N LEU A 66 3.54 -13.10 18.79
CA LEU A 66 3.67 -14.06 17.68
C LEU A 66 5.11 -14.15 17.16
N ARG A 67 5.85 -13.03 17.13
CA ARG A 67 7.25 -13.00 16.68
C ARG A 67 8.11 -14.05 17.39
N LYS A 68 7.87 -14.31 18.69
CA LYS A 68 8.61 -15.29 19.50
C LYS A 68 8.44 -16.74 19.03
N HIS A 69 7.43 -17.01 18.21
CA HIS A 69 7.05 -18.35 17.77
C HIS A 69 7.25 -18.59 16.28
N ILE A 70 7.80 -17.62 15.55
CA ILE A 70 7.94 -17.60 14.09
C ILE A 70 9.42 -17.52 13.77
N SER A 71 9.95 -18.46 12.97
CA SER A 71 11.38 -18.48 12.65
C SER A 71 11.68 -17.82 11.30
N VAL A 72 10.72 -17.85 10.37
CA VAL A 72 10.79 -17.12 9.09
C VAL A 72 10.60 -15.61 9.27
N PRO A 73 11.00 -14.76 8.30
CA PRO A 73 10.75 -13.33 8.38
C PRO A 73 9.28 -12.98 8.60
N LEU A 74 9.03 -12.06 9.52
CA LEU A 74 7.71 -11.55 9.89
C LEU A 74 7.57 -10.10 9.42
N VAL A 75 6.50 -9.83 8.69
CA VAL A 75 6.10 -8.49 8.25
C VAL A 75 4.87 -8.04 9.03
N ALA A 76 4.99 -6.98 9.82
CA ALA A 76 3.86 -6.39 10.53
C ALA A 76 2.98 -5.59 9.56
N ASN A 77 1.66 -5.69 9.69
CA ASN A 77 0.71 -4.92 8.89
C ASN A 77 -0.32 -4.24 9.79
N GLY A 78 -0.63 -2.98 9.47
CA GLY A 78 -1.61 -2.18 10.19
C GLY A 78 -1.10 -0.76 10.38
N ASP A 79 -1.86 0.20 9.85
CA ASP A 79 -1.74 1.64 10.15
C ASP A 79 -0.36 2.29 9.93
N ALA A 80 0.40 1.76 8.98
CA ALA A 80 1.56 2.41 8.40
C ALA A 80 1.13 3.52 7.42
N TYR A 81 1.14 4.77 7.88
CA TYR A 81 0.70 5.96 7.13
C TYR A 81 1.80 7.00 6.87
N ILE A 82 2.88 6.97 7.65
CA ILE A 82 4.05 7.83 7.49
C ILE A 82 5.31 7.03 7.80
N LEU A 83 6.45 7.42 7.25
CA LEU A 83 7.71 6.68 7.41
C LEU A 83 8.12 6.52 8.89
N ALA A 84 8.00 7.57 9.71
CA ALA A 84 8.24 7.46 11.15
C ALA A 84 7.32 6.44 11.84
N GLY A 85 6.07 6.32 11.38
CA GLY A 85 5.10 5.33 11.87
C GLY A 85 5.49 3.91 11.48
N VAL A 86 6.04 3.72 10.28
CA VAL A 86 6.61 2.44 9.82
C VAL A 86 7.71 1.98 10.79
N HIS A 87 8.68 2.85 11.09
CA HIS A 87 9.77 2.53 12.03
C HIS A 87 9.23 2.17 13.43
N ARG A 88 8.29 2.98 13.94
CA ARG A 88 7.65 2.71 15.23
C ARG A 88 6.92 1.36 15.26
N ILE A 89 6.22 0.99 14.17
CA ILE A 89 5.54 -0.32 14.09
C ILE A 89 6.58 -1.45 14.16
N ALA A 90 7.68 -1.34 13.41
CA ALA A 90 8.76 -2.33 13.45
C ALA A 90 9.32 -2.50 14.88
N GLU A 91 9.64 -1.40 15.55
CA GLU A 91 10.14 -1.39 16.94
C GLU A 91 9.14 -2.02 17.94
N LEU A 92 7.86 -1.68 17.82
CA LEU A 92 6.82 -2.21 18.73
C LEU A 92 6.56 -3.70 18.53
N THR A 93 6.74 -4.20 17.31
CA THR A 93 6.38 -5.58 16.95
C THR A 93 7.56 -6.53 16.86
N ASP A 94 8.80 -6.02 16.87
CA ASP A 94 10.02 -6.78 16.60
C ASP A 94 9.97 -7.52 15.25
N ALA A 95 9.26 -6.93 14.29
CA ALA A 95 9.08 -7.47 12.95
C ALA A 95 10.26 -7.11 12.04
N ASP A 96 10.61 -8.03 11.13
CA ASP A 96 11.66 -7.86 10.13
C ASP A 96 11.27 -6.88 9.01
N GLY A 97 9.99 -6.54 8.91
CA GLY A 97 9.49 -5.53 7.98
C GLY A 97 8.08 -5.05 8.31
N VAL A 98 7.63 -4.03 7.59
CA VAL A 98 6.28 -3.47 7.74
C VAL A 98 5.62 -3.31 6.38
N MET A 99 4.39 -3.79 6.27
CA MET A 99 3.56 -3.64 5.07
C MET A 99 2.58 -2.48 5.27
N ALA A 100 2.65 -1.50 4.36
CA ALA A 100 1.64 -0.45 4.21
C ALA A 100 0.60 -0.84 3.14
N ALA A 101 -0.64 -0.39 3.31
CA ALA A 101 -1.71 -0.59 2.33
C ALA A 101 -2.47 0.71 2.09
N ARG A 102 -3.28 1.16 3.06
CA ARG A 102 -3.98 2.46 2.96
C ARG A 102 -3.01 3.64 2.90
N GLY A 103 -1.93 3.61 3.67
CA GLY A 103 -0.93 4.68 3.64
C GLY A 103 -0.28 4.89 2.27
N ILE A 104 -0.03 3.81 1.50
CA ILE A 104 0.52 3.93 0.14
C ILE A 104 -0.56 4.23 -0.92
N LEU A 105 -1.84 3.98 -0.62
CA LEU A 105 -2.96 4.44 -1.44
C LEU A 105 -3.16 5.96 -1.30
N GLU A 106 -3.06 6.48 -0.07
CA GLU A 106 -3.10 7.92 0.22
C GLU A 106 -1.83 8.64 -0.24
N ASN A 107 -0.67 7.99 -0.10
CA ASN A 107 0.62 8.55 -0.50
C ASN A 107 1.58 7.45 -0.99
N PRO A 108 1.66 7.20 -2.31
CA PRO A 108 2.56 6.17 -2.86
C PRO A 108 4.04 6.50 -2.67
N THR A 109 4.38 7.75 -2.32
CA THR A 109 5.75 8.19 -2.04
C THR A 109 6.13 8.12 -0.56
N LEU A 110 5.30 7.50 0.29
CA LEU A 110 5.53 7.31 1.73
C LEU A 110 6.95 6.79 2.03
N PHE A 111 7.41 5.76 1.32
CA PHE A 111 8.73 5.15 1.55
C PHE A 111 9.89 5.97 0.98
N ALA A 112 9.62 7.00 0.18
CA ALA A 112 10.60 7.99 -0.25
C ALA A 112 10.70 9.17 0.73
N GLY A 113 10.01 9.12 1.88
CA GLY A 113 10.10 10.11 2.96
C GLY A 113 9.12 11.28 2.83
N TYR A 114 8.26 11.29 1.81
CA TYR A 114 7.26 12.33 1.63
C TYR A 114 6.10 12.15 2.61
N TYR A 115 5.64 13.25 3.21
CA TYR A 115 4.46 13.26 4.07
C TYR A 115 3.15 13.41 3.29
N ILE A 116 3.20 14.06 2.13
CA ILE A 116 2.08 14.30 1.21
C ILE A 116 2.54 13.85 -0.17
N THR A 117 1.62 13.32 -0.98
CA THR A 117 1.90 12.93 -2.37
C THR A 117 2.40 14.14 -3.16
N PRO A 118 3.61 14.09 -3.76
CA PRO A 118 4.05 15.13 -4.67
C PRO A 118 3.24 15.06 -5.97
N ALA A 119 2.98 16.22 -6.57
CA ALA A 119 2.18 16.32 -7.79
C ALA A 119 2.76 15.43 -8.93
N GLU A 120 4.09 15.32 -9.03
CA GLU A 120 4.75 14.44 -9.99
C GLU A 120 4.33 12.96 -9.85
N ALA A 121 4.08 12.47 -8.63
CA ALA A 121 3.63 11.09 -8.44
C ALA A 121 2.20 10.88 -8.99
N VAL A 122 1.33 11.88 -8.87
CA VAL A 122 -0.02 11.88 -9.48
C VAL A 122 0.09 11.83 -11.00
N ARG A 123 0.94 12.68 -11.59
CA ARG A 123 1.22 12.70 -13.03
C ARG A 123 1.72 11.34 -13.53
N ARG A 124 2.69 10.74 -12.82
CA ARG A 124 3.24 9.42 -13.16
C ARG A 124 2.19 8.33 -13.10
N PHE A 125 1.31 8.36 -12.09
CA PHE A 125 0.20 7.41 -12.00
C PHE A 125 -0.76 7.55 -13.20
N LEU A 126 -1.16 8.77 -13.58
CA LEU A 126 -1.98 9.01 -14.76
C LEU A 126 -1.29 8.49 -16.03
N GLY A 127 0.01 8.74 -16.19
CA GLY A 127 0.82 8.18 -17.27
C GLY A 127 0.81 6.64 -17.30
N TYR A 128 0.88 5.98 -16.15
CA TYR A 128 0.72 4.52 -16.08
C TYR A 128 -0.70 4.06 -16.40
N ALA A 129 -1.73 4.80 -15.96
CA ALA A 129 -3.12 4.48 -16.27
C ALA A 129 -3.45 4.59 -17.77
N ILE A 130 -2.77 5.48 -18.50
CA ILE A 130 -2.88 5.55 -19.98
C ILE A 130 -2.20 4.34 -20.62
N ARG A 131 -0.99 3.98 -20.17
CA ARG A 131 -0.19 2.88 -20.74
C ARG A 131 -0.74 1.51 -20.42
N CYS A 132 -1.33 1.36 -19.24
CA CYS A 132 -1.89 0.13 -18.69
C CYS A 132 -3.31 0.43 -18.17
N PRO A 133 -4.31 0.52 -19.07
CA PRO A 133 -5.65 0.96 -18.70
C PRO A 133 -6.30 0.10 -17.62
N ILE A 134 -6.81 0.77 -16.60
CA ILE A 134 -7.75 0.22 -15.62
C ILE A 134 -9.07 0.98 -15.75
N SER A 135 -10.13 0.48 -15.12
CA SER A 135 -11.43 1.14 -15.20
C SER A 135 -11.36 2.55 -14.61
N LEU A 136 -12.00 3.52 -15.28
CA LEU A 136 -12.01 4.91 -14.83
C LEU A 136 -12.43 5.08 -13.36
N PRO A 137 -13.45 4.36 -12.82
CA PRO A 137 -13.79 4.46 -11.40
C PRO A 137 -12.62 4.12 -10.46
N LEU A 138 -11.75 3.17 -10.85
CA LEU A 138 -10.55 2.86 -10.07
C LEU A 138 -9.50 3.95 -10.19
N VAL A 139 -9.33 4.55 -11.37
CA VAL A 139 -8.42 5.71 -11.55
C VAL A 139 -8.90 6.88 -10.68
N LEU A 140 -10.18 7.24 -10.77
CA LEU A 140 -10.79 8.30 -9.96
C LEU A 140 -10.61 8.03 -8.46
N HIS A 141 -10.85 6.80 -8.01
CA HIS A 141 -10.61 6.43 -6.62
C HIS A 141 -9.14 6.65 -6.22
N HIS A 142 -8.17 6.17 -7.01
CA HIS A 142 -6.75 6.36 -6.71
C HIS A 142 -6.35 7.83 -6.67
N ILE A 143 -6.74 8.64 -7.67
CA ILE A 143 -6.41 10.07 -7.66
C ILE A 143 -7.07 10.76 -6.45
N SER A 144 -8.31 10.41 -6.12
CA SER A 144 -9.04 10.96 -4.96
C SER A 144 -8.35 10.64 -3.63
N GLU A 145 -7.74 9.46 -3.49
CA GLU A 145 -6.94 9.08 -2.31
C GLU A 145 -5.57 9.77 -2.32
N MET A 146 -4.84 9.71 -3.44
CA MET A 146 -3.51 10.31 -3.60
C MET A 146 -3.49 11.82 -3.34
N THR A 147 -4.54 12.51 -3.79
CA THR A 147 -4.67 13.97 -3.68
C THR A 147 -5.36 14.41 -2.39
N ALA A 148 -5.83 13.49 -1.55
CA ALA A 148 -6.65 13.77 -0.38
C ALA A 148 -6.04 14.77 0.61
N ARG A 149 -4.70 14.83 0.66
CA ARG A 149 -3.92 15.67 1.57
C ARG A 149 -3.10 16.74 0.85
N MET A 150 -3.24 16.84 -0.48
CA MET A 150 -2.55 17.87 -1.27
C MET A 150 -3.21 19.22 -1.04
N ASP A 151 -2.42 20.28 -1.13
CA ASP A 151 -2.92 21.64 -0.97
C ASP A 151 -3.99 21.95 -2.02
N GLY A 152 -5.04 22.65 -1.58
CA GLY A 152 -6.21 22.95 -2.42
C GLY A 152 -7.23 21.80 -2.56
N MET A 153 -6.97 20.59 -2.04
CA MET A 153 -7.97 19.52 -2.05
C MET A 153 -9.03 19.70 -0.96
N GLY A 154 -10.19 20.25 -1.33
CA GLY A 154 -11.38 20.38 -0.49
C GLY A 154 -12.52 19.43 -0.86
N LYS A 155 -13.67 19.58 -0.19
CA LYS A 155 -14.89 18.80 -0.49
C LYS A 155 -15.43 19.07 -1.91
N ARG A 156 -15.31 20.32 -2.39
CA ARG A 156 -15.77 20.74 -3.71
C ARG A 156 -14.89 20.13 -4.80
N GLU A 157 -13.58 20.21 -4.60
CA GLU A 157 -12.54 19.67 -5.47
C GLU A 157 -12.64 18.16 -5.59
N ARG A 158 -12.81 17.46 -4.46
CA ARG A 158 -13.06 16.02 -4.47
C ARG A 158 -14.32 15.66 -5.26
N ARG A 159 -15.40 16.42 -5.11
CA ARG A 159 -16.63 16.20 -5.89
C ARG A 159 -16.36 16.38 -7.39
N ARG A 160 -15.72 17.49 -7.77
CA ARG A 160 -15.39 17.79 -9.16
C ARG A 160 -14.52 16.69 -9.80
N LEU A 161 -13.50 16.23 -9.08
CA LEU A 161 -12.67 15.10 -9.50
C LEU A 161 -13.53 13.86 -9.78
N MET A 162 -14.43 13.49 -8.86
CA MET A 162 -15.29 12.31 -9.01
C MET A 162 -16.34 12.44 -10.13
N GLU A 163 -16.57 13.65 -10.64
CA GLU A 163 -17.48 13.93 -11.77
C GLU A 163 -16.79 13.83 -13.15
N CYS A 164 -15.46 13.70 -13.20
CA CYS A 164 -14.73 13.50 -14.46
C CYS A 164 -15.21 12.21 -15.16
N ARG A 165 -15.55 12.32 -16.44
CA ARG A 165 -16.23 11.27 -17.22
C ARG A 165 -15.29 10.40 -18.04
N ASP A 166 -14.06 10.87 -18.24
CA ASP A 166 -12.99 10.16 -18.93
C ASP A 166 -11.63 10.59 -18.37
N LEU A 167 -10.56 9.99 -18.91
CA LEU A 167 -9.20 10.28 -18.49
C LEU A 167 -8.76 11.69 -18.92
N VAL A 168 -9.29 12.24 -20.00
CA VAL A 168 -8.89 13.57 -20.49
C VAL A 168 -9.38 14.63 -19.51
N GLU A 169 -10.67 14.60 -19.16
CA GLU A 169 -11.23 15.51 -18.15
C GLU A 169 -10.52 15.40 -16.79
N LEU A 170 -10.06 14.21 -16.43
CA LEU A 170 -9.31 13.99 -15.19
C LEU A 170 -7.90 14.58 -15.26
N ILE A 171 -7.20 14.39 -16.39
CA ILE A 171 -5.85 14.95 -16.62
C ILE A 171 -5.93 16.47 -16.57
N ASP A 172 -6.84 17.07 -17.35
CA ASP A 172 -7.04 18.52 -17.38
C ASP A 172 -7.31 19.09 -15.98
N TYR A 173 -8.17 18.41 -15.20
CA TYR A 173 -8.48 18.82 -13.83
C TYR A 173 -7.25 18.79 -12.90
N VAL A 174 -6.44 17.73 -12.98
CA VAL A 174 -5.24 17.59 -12.13
C VAL A 174 -4.16 18.59 -12.54
N GLU A 175 -3.98 18.82 -13.84
CA GLU A 175 -3.04 19.82 -14.39
C GLU A 175 -3.43 21.25 -13.98
N GLU A 176 -4.70 21.62 -14.11
CA GLU A 176 -5.23 22.92 -13.68
C GLU A 176 -4.98 23.16 -12.19
N LYS A 177 -5.16 22.12 -11.35
CA LYS A 177 -5.09 22.27 -9.90
C LYS A 177 -3.69 22.30 -9.30
N TRP A 178 -2.79 21.45 -9.79
CA TRP A 178 -1.48 21.28 -9.18
C TRP A 178 -0.33 21.62 -10.11
N GLY A 179 -0.60 22.23 -11.27
CA GLY A 179 0.42 22.77 -12.16
C GLY A 179 1.43 21.69 -12.56
N LEU A 180 0.93 20.56 -13.08
CA LEU A 180 1.79 19.44 -13.49
C LEU A 180 2.64 19.71 -14.75
N ASP A 181 2.63 20.95 -15.22
CA ASP A 181 3.24 21.40 -16.45
C ASP A 181 4.65 21.98 -16.16
N GLU A 182 5.58 21.10 -15.80
CA GLU A 182 7.02 21.37 -15.94
C GLU A 182 7.61 20.28 -16.82
N GLY A 183 7.60 20.56 -18.13
CA GLY A 183 8.15 19.69 -19.14
C GLY A 183 7.48 19.85 -20.50
N ARG A 184 7.34 21.09 -21.01
CA ARG A 184 7.50 21.26 -22.45
C ARG A 184 8.85 20.65 -22.77
N VAL A 185 8.84 19.49 -23.42
CA VAL A 185 9.96 19.08 -24.24
C VAL A 185 10.17 20.28 -25.15
N GLU A 186 11.24 21.04 -24.93
CA GLU A 186 11.80 21.85 -25.99
C GLU A 186 12.05 20.84 -27.11
N LEU A 187 11.15 20.86 -28.10
CA LEU A 187 11.44 20.30 -29.40
C LEU A 187 12.55 21.20 -29.91
N ASP A 188 13.79 20.87 -29.53
CA ASP A 188 14.97 21.42 -30.16
C ASP A 188 14.73 21.32 -31.66
N ASP A 189 14.78 22.49 -32.29
CA ASP A 189 14.65 22.71 -33.71
C ASP A 189 15.25 21.53 -34.50
N VAL A 190 14.38 20.72 -35.10
CA VAL A 190 14.74 20.02 -36.33
C VAL A 190 14.71 21.07 -37.43
N GLY A 191 15.70 21.96 -37.40
CA GLY A 191 15.88 23.05 -38.33
C GLY A 191 17.26 22.96 -38.98
N GLY A 192 17.28 22.58 -40.27
CA GLY A 192 18.35 22.89 -41.22
C GLY A 192 19.39 21.81 -41.45
#